data_AF-A0A2A5DUZ4-F1
#
_entry.id   AF-A0A2A5DUZ4-F1
#
_cell.length_a   1.000
_cell.length_b   1.000
_cell.length_c   1.000
_cell.angle_alpha   90.00
_cell.angle_beta   90.00
_cell.angle_gamma   90.00
#
_symmetry.space_group_name_H-M   'P 1'
#
loop_
_entity.id
_entity.type
_entity.pdbx_description
1 polymer ?
#
loop_
_entity_poly.entity_id
_entity_poly.type
_entity_poly.pdbx_seq_one_letter_code
_entity_poly.pdbx_strand_id
1 'polypeptide(L)'
;MSSSLFAADLNSVKTRISTVKKYLAKWHKTSDQKLILDSLIILTEIKKDLKSINDRDEEYESIKQEVYMLFFWANKSKVVISKKRRRSTRPLINIPPLERPKKLTDAEVNDAVILAKLLSTEPKKVVEEFKHTQDFTKNNPNAYYESEYMYRDIYFEHPESNLAEIANKYANSINIKIIKFEQEKEIKTNNILNNISDFEKLYTYRKFGQIEKKLKDLYDQEKDKITKHIIGHMIKEYQNLNVTMKAIDQLIKNKKKNPISGRLIGLKFNGSIIGASEKSVSIKTKMGTVSLPWKKVNDKQLADLITQLSQGVDVSYRIPLAMYKLGNAYEAFKIIYHKILRDPLFATKLGIFYFELLYHFRLDTTKLVDATIARSNKLAKSKDIAGAIKILTKCLLQINKTKFQYDEVARIRKAINTLGK
;
A
#
# COMPACT_ATOMS: atom_id res chain seq x y z
N MET A 1 -36.83 18.10 -11.04
CA MET A 1 -37.12 18.02 -9.59
C MET A 1 -36.27 16.99 -8.84
N SER A 2 -35.23 16.39 -9.44
CA SER A 2 -34.41 15.32 -8.83
C SER A 2 -33.11 15.78 -8.13
N SER A 3 -32.63 17.01 -8.33
CA SER A 3 -31.34 17.44 -7.78
C SER A 3 -31.38 17.83 -6.29
N SER A 4 -32.51 18.29 -5.76
CA SER A 4 -32.63 18.72 -4.35
C SER A 4 -32.74 17.55 -3.37
N LEU A 5 -33.44 16.48 -3.76
CA LEU A 5 -33.52 15.23 -2.99
C LEU A 5 -32.16 14.51 -2.95
N PHE A 6 -31.44 14.48 -4.08
CA PHE A 6 -30.10 13.91 -4.16
C PHE A 6 -29.06 14.67 -3.30
N ALA A 7 -29.08 16.01 -3.35
CA ALA A 7 -28.22 16.83 -2.50
C ALA A 7 -28.52 16.63 -1.00
N ALA A 8 -29.79 16.39 -0.63
CA ALA A 8 -30.19 16.09 0.75
C ALA A 8 -29.67 14.72 1.22
N ASP A 9 -29.73 13.69 0.38
CA ASP A 9 -29.22 12.34 0.70
C ASP A 9 -27.69 12.32 0.86
N LEU A 10 -26.95 13.00 -0.03
CA LEU A 10 -25.50 13.14 0.09
C LEU A 10 -25.08 13.95 1.32
N ASN A 11 -25.83 14.99 1.70
CA ASN A 11 -25.57 15.74 2.93
C ASN A 11 -25.81 14.89 4.18
N SER A 12 -26.81 14.02 4.18
CA SER A 12 -27.03 13.04 5.25
C SER A 12 -25.85 12.07 5.37
N VAL A 13 -25.36 11.53 4.25
CA VAL A 13 -24.16 10.68 4.20
C VAL A 13 -22.93 11.41 4.72
N LYS A 14 -22.66 12.63 4.24
CA LYS A 14 -21.54 13.47 4.69
C LYS A 14 -21.60 13.75 6.20
N THR A 15 -22.80 13.98 6.72
CA THR A 15 -23.01 14.21 8.16
C THR A 15 -22.65 12.96 8.97
N ARG A 16 -23.08 11.78 8.52
CA ARG A 16 -22.76 10.51 9.19
C ARG A 16 -21.28 10.15 9.07
N ILE A 17 -20.64 10.45 7.93
CA ILE A 17 -19.18 10.36 7.77
C ILE A 17 -18.48 11.29 8.77
N SER A 18 -18.97 12.52 8.93
CA SER A 18 -18.44 13.47 9.92
C SER A 18 -18.57 12.92 11.35
N THR A 19 -19.69 12.29 11.69
CA THR A 19 -19.90 11.61 12.98
C THR A 19 -18.90 10.47 13.18
N VAL A 20 -18.73 9.61 12.19
CA VAL A 20 -17.71 8.55 12.20
C VAL A 20 -16.32 9.15 12.41
N LYS A 21 -16.00 10.25 11.72
CA LYS A 21 -14.71 10.91 11.87
C LYS A 21 -14.50 11.44 13.29
N LYS A 22 -15.53 12.03 13.89
CA LYS A 22 -15.51 12.47 15.30
C LYS A 22 -15.29 11.27 16.24
N TYR A 23 -15.95 10.15 16.02
CA TYR A 23 -15.81 8.95 16.83
C TYR A 23 -14.41 8.34 16.70
N LEU A 24 -13.88 8.19 15.48
CA LEU A 24 -12.53 7.68 15.24
C LEU A 24 -11.45 8.63 15.80
N ALA A 25 -11.65 9.96 15.71
CA ALA A 25 -10.76 10.94 16.34
C ALA A 25 -10.78 10.84 17.87
N LYS A 26 -11.96 10.66 18.49
CA LYS A 26 -12.09 10.46 19.93
C LYS A 26 -11.50 9.12 20.35
N TRP A 27 -11.74 8.07 19.56
CA TRP A 27 -11.13 6.76 19.76
C TRP A 27 -9.60 6.84 19.72
N HIS A 28 -9.01 7.56 18.77
CA HIS A 28 -7.56 7.75 18.71
C HIS A 28 -6.98 8.30 20.02
N LYS A 29 -7.71 9.22 20.67
CA LYS A 29 -7.31 9.83 21.95
C LYS A 29 -7.56 8.95 23.17
N THR A 30 -8.61 8.12 23.14
CA THR A 30 -9.13 7.41 24.33
C THR A 30 -8.93 5.90 24.29
N SER A 31 -8.69 5.32 23.11
CA SER A 31 -8.68 3.88 22.81
C SER A 31 -9.98 3.14 23.18
N ASP A 32 -11.12 3.84 23.33
CA ASP A 32 -12.41 3.24 23.71
C ASP A 32 -13.02 2.38 22.60
N GLN A 33 -13.02 1.07 22.79
CA GLN A 33 -13.53 0.12 21.78
C GLN A 33 -14.99 0.32 21.40
N LYS A 34 -15.82 0.95 22.25
CA LYS A 34 -17.21 1.23 21.87
C LYS A 34 -17.25 2.20 20.66
N LEU A 35 -16.40 3.22 20.65
CA LEU A 35 -16.33 4.22 19.58
C LEU A 35 -15.94 3.61 18.22
N ILE A 36 -15.04 2.63 18.20
CA ILE A 36 -14.67 1.95 16.93
C ILE A 36 -15.78 1.01 16.45
N LEU A 37 -16.51 0.38 17.38
CA LEU A 37 -17.66 -0.47 17.03
C LEU A 37 -18.83 0.37 16.51
N ASP A 38 -19.17 1.47 17.18
CA ASP A 38 -20.19 2.42 16.76
C ASP A 38 -19.83 3.03 15.39
N SER A 39 -18.56 3.37 15.17
CA SER A 39 -18.07 3.82 13.86
C SER A 39 -18.28 2.76 12.78
N LEU A 40 -17.99 1.49 13.07
CA LEU A 40 -18.18 0.39 12.13
C LEU A 40 -19.65 0.16 11.79
N ILE A 41 -20.56 0.28 12.76
CA ILE A 41 -22.01 0.17 12.55
C ILE A 41 -22.46 1.27 11.57
N ILE A 42 -22.11 2.54 11.87
CA ILE A 42 -22.47 3.67 11.02
C ILE A 42 -21.86 3.52 9.62
N LEU A 43 -20.59 3.11 9.52
CA LEU A 43 -19.93 2.87 8.22
C LEU A 43 -20.59 1.72 7.44
N THR A 44 -21.03 0.66 8.11
CA THR A 44 -21.77 -0.43 7.47
C THR A 44 -23.09 0.06 6.89
N GLU A 45 -23.81 0.93 7.61
CA GLU A 45 -25.05 1.52 7.13
C GLU A 45 -24.82 2.53 6.01
N ILE A 46 -23.85 3.44 6.12
CA ILE A 46 -23.48 4.36 5.03
C ILE A 46 -23.12 3.57 3.77
N LYS A 47 -22.38 2.45 3.90
CA LYS A 47 -22.09 1.55 2.78
C LYS A 47 -23.34 0.95 2.15
N LYS A 48 -24.41 0.71 2.91
CA LYS A 48 -25.70 0.24 2.37
C LYS A 48 -26.40 1.38 1.61
N ASP A 49 -26.45 2.57 2.18
CA ASP A 49 -27.13 3.72 1.57
C ASP A 49 -26.42 4.20 0.29
N LEU A 50 -25.09 4.16 0.29
CA LEU A 50 -24.32 4.41 -0.93
C LEU A 50 -24.60 3.34 -2.00
N LYS A 51 -24.90 2.08 -1.66
CA LYS A 51 -25.25 1.05 -2.66
C LYS A 51 -26.60 1.29 -3.34
N SER A 52 -27.55 1.96 -2.69
CA SER A 52 -28.87 2.26 -3.26
C SER A 52 -28.89 3.44 -4.23
N ILE A 53 -27.81 4.21 -4.32
CA ILE A 53 -27.70 5.40 -5.16
C ILE A 53 -26.99 5.03 -6.46
N ASN A 54 -27.69 5.17 -7.59
CA ASN A 54 -27.20 4.79 -8.93
C ASN A 54 -26.45 5.90 -9.68
N ASP A 55 -26.44 7.14 -9.18
CA ASP A 55 -25.80 8.29 -9.82
C ASP A 55 -24.31 8.39 -9.48
N ARG A 56 -23.47 8.70 -10.48
CA ARG A 56 -22.01 8.50 -10.48
C ARG A 56 -21.22 9.77 -10.72
N ASP A 57 -21.53 10.85 -10.00
CA ASP A 57 -20.65 12.02 -10.04
C ASP A 57 -19.33 11.77 -9.28
N GLU A 58 -18.31 12.60 -9.56
CA GLU A 58 -16.99 12.47 -8.95
C GLU A 58 -17.01 12.65 -7.42
N GLU A 59 -17.98 13.42 -6.91
CA GLU A 59 -18.15 13.67 -5.48
C GLU A 59 -18.66 12.41 -4.76
N TYR A 60 -19.65 11.74 -5.33
CA TYR A 60 -20.17 10.47 -4.84
C TYR A 60 -19.09 9.39 -4.80
N GLU A 61 -18.29 9.23 -5.86
CA GLU A 61 -17.20 8.24 -5.88
C GLU A 61 -16.10 8.57 -4.85
N SER A 62 -15.78 9.85 -4.65
CA SER A 62 -14.84 10.29 -3.60
C SER A 62 -15.33 9.93 -2.19
N ILE A 63 -16.61 10.19 -1.92
CA ILE A 63 -17.25 9.87 -0.64
C ILE A 63 -17.28 8.36 -0.38
N LYS A 64 -17.61 7.59 -1.42
CA LYS A 64 -17.61 6.14 -1.35
C LYS A 64 -16.23 5.59 -1.05
N GLN A 65 -15.20 6.03 -1.77
CA GLN A 65 -13.81 5.65 -1.50
C GLN A 65 -13.40 5.96 -0.06
N GLU A 66 -13.74 7.15 0.45
CA GLU A 66 -13.47 7.54 1.84
C GLU A 66 -14.15 6.59 2.83
N VAL A 67 -15.43 6.26 2.63
CA VAL A 67 -16.18 5.33 3.48
C VAL A 67 -15.57 3.94 3.47
N TYR A 68 -15.18 3.42 2.30
CA TYR A 68 -14.52 2.12 2.18
C TYR A 68 -13.19 2.08 2.93
N MET A 69 -12.38 3.14 2.79
CA MET A 69 -11.12 3.28 3.51
C MET A 69 -11.33 3.34 5.02
N LEU A 70 -12.25 4.18 5.50
CA LEU A 70 -12.57 4.29 6.93
C LEU A 70 -13.07 2.96 7.49
N PHE A 71 -13.96 2.27 6.78
CA PHE A 71 -14.50 0.97 7.20
C PHE A 71 -13.39 -0.08 7.33
N PHE A 72 -12.57 -0.20 6.29
CA PHE A 72 -11.48 -1.15 6.26
C PHE A 72 -10.53 -0.95 7.45
N TRP A 73 -10.12 0.29 7.68
CA TRP A 73 -9.13 0.60 8.71
C TRP A 73 -9.69 0.60 10.12
N ALA A 74 -10.94 1.00 10.32
CA ALA A 74 -11.62 0.79 11.59
C ALA A 74 -11.71 -0.71 11.91
N ASN A 75 -11.98 -1.56 10.90
CA ASN A 75 -12.08 -3.00 11.09
C ASN A 75 -10.70 -3.63 11.41
N LYS A 76 -9.63 -3.26 10.70
CA LYS A 76 -8.27 -3.75 11.04
C LYS A 76 -7.80 -3.24 12.40
N SER A 77 -8.13 -2.00 12.78
CA SER A 77 -7.75 -1.39 14.07
C SER A 77 -8.47 -2.05 15.26
N LYS A 78 -9.73 -2.48 15.08
CA LYS A 78 -10.47 -3.29 16.06
C LYS A 78 -9.70 -4.55 16.47
N VAL A 79 -8.99 -5.19 15.54
CA VAL A 79 -8.23 -6.45 15.76
C VAL A 79 -6.89 -6.23 16.47
N VAL A 80 -6.31 -5.03 16.41
CA VAL A 80 -4.97 -4.76 16.96
C VAL A 80 -5.02 -4.52 18.47
N ILE A 81 -6.12 -3.99 19.01
CA ILE A 81 -6.29 -3.78 20.45
C ILE A 81 -6.88 -5.01 21.14
N SER A 82 -7.74 -5.79 20.48
CA SER A 82 -8.29 -7.04 21.03
C SER A 82 -7.22 -8.14 21.26
N LYS A 83 -6.11 -8.10 20.51
CA LYS A 83 -5.02 -9.10 20.62
C LYS A 83 -4.06 -8.93 21.80
N LYS A 84 -4.32 -8.02 22.76
CA LYS A 84 -3.72 -8.17 24.10
C LYS A 84 -4.24 -9.41 24.84
N ARG A 85 -5.28 -10.09 24.35
CA ARG A 85 -5.71 -11.39 24.87
C ARG A 85 -5.95 -12.41 23.74
N ARG A 86 -5.35 -13.59 23.93
CA ARG A 86 -5.47 -14.86 23.17
C ARG A 86 -4.67 -14.98 21.87
N ARG A 87 -3.48 -15.59 21.99
CA ARG A 87 -2.89 -16.43 20.94
C ARG A 87 -3.74 -17.70 20.83
N SER A 88 -4.34 -17.93 19.67
CA SER A 88 -4.85 -19.25 19.29
C SER A 88 -3.90 -19.79 18.22
N THR A 89 -3.20 -20.87 18.58
CA THR A 89 -2.45 -21.73 17.67
C THR A 89 -3.41 -22.78 17.12
N ARG A 90 -3.60 -22.85 15.81
CA ARG A 90 -4.12 -24.05 15.13
C ARG A 90 -3.47 -24.27 13.76
N PRO A 91 -3.44 -25.53 13.27
CA PRO A 91 -2.42 -26.05 12.38
C PRO A 91 -2.77 -25.93 10.89
N LEU A 92 -1.75 -26.17 10.05
CA LEU A 92 -1.80 -26.21 8.59
C LEU A 92 -2.59 -27.44 8.09
N ILE A 93 -3.55 -27.22 7.20
CA ILE A 93 -4.25 -28.28 6.45
C ILE A 93 -3.56 -28.45 5.08
N ASN A 94 -3.36 -29.71 4.67
CA ASN A 94 -2.79 -30.11 3.39
C ASN A 94 -3.77 -29.88 2.23
N ILE A 95 -3.26 -29.44 1.07
CA ILE A 95 -4.00 -29.20 -0.17
C ILE A 95 -3.70 -30.35 -1.16
N PRO A 96 -4.68 -30.99 -1.81
CA PRO A 96 -4.45 -31.99 -2.88
C PRO A 96 -4.20 -31.35 -4.26
N PRO A 97 -3.70 -32.10 -5.26
CA PRO A 97 -3.29 -31.54 -6.56
C PRO A 97 -4.46 -31.32 -7.54
N LEU A 98 -4.38 -30.25 -8.31
CA LEU A 98 -5.33 -29.85 -9.37
C LEU A 98 -5.01 -30.51 -10.71
N GLU A 99 -6.02 -31.10 -11.36
CA GLU A 99 -5.99 -31.52 -12.76
C GLU A 99 -6.21 -30.35 -13.74
N ARG A 100 -5.69 -30.51 -14.96
CA ARG A 100 -5.63 -29.48 -16.02
C ARG A 100 -6.95 -29.38 -16.80
N PRO A 101 -7.35 -28.19 -17.29
CA PRO A 101 -8.53 -28.05 -18.14
C PRO A 101 -8.22 -28.23 -19.64
N LYS A 102 -9.22 -28.72 -20.39
CA LYS A 102 -9.29 -28.68 -21.86
C LYS A 102 -10.30 -27.61 -22.34
N LYS A 103 -9.91 -27.03 -23.49
CA LYS A 103 -10.49 -26.05 -24.46
C LYS A 103 -11.93 -25.49 -24.29
N LEU A 104 -12.03 -24.20 -24.65
CA LEU A 104 -13.19 -23.28 -24.64
C LEU A 104 -14.17 -23.49 -25.82
N THR A 105 -15.48 -23.48 -25.54
CA THR A 105 -16.56 -22.52 -25.93
C THR A 105 -17.91 -23.14 -25.47
N ASP A 106 -18.95 -22.36 -25.11
CA ASP A 106 -20.06 -22.60 -24.12
C ASP A 106 -19.80 -22.04 -22.71
N ALA A 107 -18.63 -21.42 -22.51
CA ALA A 107 -18.12 -21.05 -21.20
C ALA A 107 -18.88 -19.92 -20.50
N GLU A 108 -19.40 -18.91 -21.20
CA GLU A 108 -20.02 -17.74 -20.57
C GLU A 108 -21.41 -18.05 -20.00
N VAL A 109 -22.18 -18.92 -20.65
CA VAL A 109 -23.50 -19.38 -20.17
C VAL A 109 -23.33 -20.38 -19.02
N ASN A 110 -22.38 -21.31 -19.12
CA ASN A 110 -22.05 -22.24 -18.03
C ASN A 110 -21.44 -21.53 -16.82
N ASP A 111 -20.58 -20.53 -17.00
CA ASP A 111 -20.01 -19.75 -15.89
C ASP A 111 -21.09 -18.96 -15.16
N ALA A 112 -22.09 -18.41 -15.87
CA ALA A 112 -23.23 -17.74 -15.25
C ALA A 112 -24.11 -18.70 -14.43
N VAL A 113 -24.37 -19.91 -14.95
CA VAL A 113 -25.15 -20.95 -14.25
C VAL A 113 -24.38 -21.52 -13.05
N ILE A 114 -23.08 -21.79 -13.20
CA ILE A 114 -22.19 -22.24 -12.11
C ILE A 114 -22.09 -21.16 -11.03
N LEU A 115 -21.90 -19.90 -11.42
CA LEU A 115 -21.86 -18.78 -10.48
C LEU A 115 -23.21 -18.62 -9.79
N ALA A 116 -24.34 -18.69 -10.50
CA ALA A 116 -25.67 -18.61 -9.89
C ALA A 116 -25.92 -19.74 -8.87
N LYS A 117 -25.46 -20.95 -9.16
CA LYS A 117 -25.57 -22.13 -8.28
C LYS A 117 -24.61 -22.07 -7.08
N LEU A 118 -23.45 -21.43 -7.24
CA LEU A 118 -22.53 -21.14 -6.14
C LEU A 118 -23.08 -20.04 -5.23
N LEU A 119 -23.63 -18.97 -5.81
CA LEU A 119 -24.23 -17.87 -5.04
C LEU A 119 -25.44 -18.32 -4.20
N SER A 120 -26.10 -19.44 -4.53
CA SER A 120 -27.19 -20.01 -3.75
C SER A 120 -26.77 -20.96 -2.62
N THR A 121 -25.52 -21.43 -2.62
CA THR A 121 -24.98 -22.40 -1.64
C THR A 121 -23.97 -21.80 -0.68
N GLU A 122 -23.45 -20.61 -0.99
CA GLU A 122 -22.45 -19.89 -0.19
C GLU A 122 -23.08 -19.07 0.93
N PRO A 123 -22.32 -18.79 2.03
CA PRO A 123 -22.81 -17.93 3.09
C PRO A 123 -23.22 -16.57 2.54
N LYS A 124 -24.44 -16.11 2.88
CA LYS A 124 -25.03 -14.85 2.38
C LYS A 124 -24.07 -13.66 2.45
N LYS A 125 -23.27 -13.56 3.52
CA LYS A 125 -22.27 -12.50 3.69
C LYS A 125 -21.17 -12.53 2.61
N VAL A 126 -20.67 -13.71 2.25
CA VAL A 126 -19.62 -13.86 1.22
C VAL A 126 -20.18 -13.55 -0.17
N VAL A 127 -21.41 -14.00 -0.44
CA VAL A 127 -22.18 -13.70 -1.66
C VAL A 127 -22.34 -12.19 -1.83
N GLU A 128 -22.73 -11.48 -0.77
CA GLU A 128 -22.91 -10.02 -0.77
C GLU A 128 -21.59 -9.26 -0.97
N GLU A 129 -20.50 -9.70 -0.34
CA GLU A 129 -19.16 -9.12 -0.51
C GLU A 129 -18.64 -9.31 -1.93
N PHE A 130 -18.85 -10.50 -2.51
CA PHE A 130 -18.44 -10.84 -3.87
C PHE A 130 -19.21 -10.05 -4.92
N LYS A 131 -20.55 -10.03 -4.86
CA LYS A 131 -21.39 -9.22 -5.77
C LYS A 131 -21.03 -7.75 -5.70
N HIS A 132 -20.85 -7.21 -4.49
CA HIS A 132 -20.42 -5.83 -4.32
C HIS A 132 -19.08 -5.53 -5.02
N THR A 133 -18.13 -6.46 -4.94
CA THR A 133 -16.83 -6.30 -5.59
C THR A 133 -16.94 -6.35 -7.11
N GLN A 134 -17.81 -7.22 -7.65
CA GLN A 134 -18.14 -7.25 -9.07
C GLN A 134 -18.75 -5.94 -9.55
N ASP A 135 -19.76 -5.43 -8.83
CA ASP A 135 -20.43 -4.17 -9.16
C ASP A 135 -19.44 -2.99 -9.11
N PHE A 136 -18.59 -2.93 -8.08
CA PHE A 136 -17.55 -1.91 -7.98
C PHE A 136 -16.60 -1.95 -9.19
N THR A 137 -16.10 -3.14 -9.54
CA THR A 137 -15.16 -3.31 -10.66
C THR A 137 -15.80 -2.89 -11.99
N LYS A 138 -17.08 -3.22 -12.19
CA LYS A 138 -17.85 -2.84 -13.38
C LYS A 138 -18.07 -1.33 -13.46
N ASN A 139 -18.33 -0.70 -12.32
CA ASN A 139 -18.68 0.72 -12.27
C ASN A 139 -17.45 1.64 -12.24
N ASN A 140 -16.30 1.13 -11.78
CA ASN A 140 -15.04 1.84 -11.67
C ASN A 140 -13.93 1.12 -12.47
N PRO A 141 -14.02 1.10 -13.81
CA PRO A 141 -13.13 0.29 -14.66
C PRO A 141 -11.65 0.70 -14.59
N ASN A 142 -11.34 1.90 -14.07
CA ASN A 142 -9.98 2.40 -13.88
C ASN A 142 -9.41 2.16 -12.47
N ALA A 143 -10.22 1.69 -11.52
CA ALA A 143 -9.82 1.43 -10.13
C ALA A 143 -9.20 0.03 -10.00
N TYR A 144 -8.15 -0.24 -10.79
CA TYR A 144 -7.55 -1.57 -10.89
C TYR A 144 -6.96 -2.04 -9.56
N TYR A 145 -6.29 -1.15 -8.83
CA TYR A 145 -5.64 -1.44 -7.56
C TYR A 145 -6.65 -1.81 -6.47
N GLU A 146 -7.70 -1.00 -6.35
CA GLU A 146 -8.82 -1.21 -5.43
C GLU A 146 -9.53 -2.53 -5.74
N SER A 147 -9.84 -2.77 -7.02
CA SER A 147 -10.56 -3.96 -7.47
C SER A 147 -9.75 -5.23 -7.24
N GLU A 148 -8.45 -5.24 -7.58
CA GLU A 148 -7.56 -6.37 -7.29
C GLU A 148 -7.54 -6.67 -5.79
N TYR A 149 -7.39 -5.62 -4.97
CA TYR A 149 -7.35 -5.76 -3.53
C TYR A 149 -8.65 -6.34 -2.96
N MET A 150 -9.80 -5.81 -3.36
CA MET A 150 -11.10 -6.25 -2.83
C MET A 150 -11.36 -7.74 -3.11
N TYR A 151 -11.08 -8.20 -4.34
CA TYR A 151 -11.18 -9.62 -4.65
C TYR A 151 -10.18 -10.46 -3.85
N ARG A 152 -8.97 -9.95 -3.66
CA ARG A 152 -7.93 -10.65 -2.87
C ARG A 152 -8.30 -10.75 -1.39
N ASP A 153 -8.97 -9.74 -0.83
CA ASP A 153 -9.41 -9.73 0.57
C ASP A 153 -10.48 -10.81 0.80
N ILE A 154 -11.44 -10.98 -0.13
CA ILE A 154 -12.42 -12.08 -0.07
C ILE A 154 -11.72 -13.44 -0.01
N TYR A 155 -10.70 -13.64 -0.86
CA TYR A 155 -9.95 -14.89 -0.89
C TYR A 155 -9.29 -15.20 0.46
N PHE A 156 -8.72 -14.20 1.13
CA PHE A 156 -8.03 -14.41 2.39
C PHE A 156 -8.93 -14.41 3.63
N GLU A 157 -10.04 -13.68 3.61
CA GLU A 157 -10.98 -13.65 4.74
C GLU A 157 -11.87 -14.91 4.77
N HIS A 158 -12.15 -15.54 3.63
CA HIS A 158 -13.00 -16.73 3.51
C HIS A 158 -12.33 -17.86 2.71
N PRO A 159 -11.16 -18.37 3.13
CA PRO A 159 -10.35 -19.28 2.31
C PRO A 159 -11.01 -20.64 2.02
N GLU A 160 -12.07 -21.00 2.74
CA GLU A 160 -12.83 -22.24 2.57
C GLU A 160 -14.03 -22.08 1.61
N SER A 161 -14.31 -20.86 1.14
CA SER A 161 -15.41 -20.58 0.21
C SER A 161 -15.00 -20.86 -1.24
N ASN A 162 -15.91 -21.41 -2.04
CA ASN A 162 -15.67 -21.56 -3.48
C ASN A 162 -15.65 -20.18 -4.18
N LEU A 163 -16.39 -19.20 -3.67
CA LEU A 163 -16.33 -17.82 -4.17
C LEU A 163 -14.97 -17.17 -3.90
N ALA A 164 -14.27 -17.56 -2.83
CA ALA A 164 -12.92 -17.08 -2.57
C ALA A 164 -11.94 -17.52 -3.67
N GLU A 165 -12.03 -18.75 -4.16
CA GLU A 165 -11.19 -19.19 -5.30
C GLU A 165 -11.48 -18.41 -6.58
N ILE A 166 -12.75 -18.13 -6.85
CA ILE A 166 -13.15 -17.31 -8.01
C ILE A 166 -12.66 -15.87 -7.85
N ALA A 167 -12.78 -15.30 -6.65
CA ALA A 167 -12.25 -13.97 -6.35
C ALA A 167 -10.74 -13.92 -6.60
N ASN A 168 -10.00 -14.94 -6.18
CA ASN A 168 -8.57 -15.06 -6.44
C ASN A 168 -8.23 -15.06 -7.95
N LYS A 169 -9.03 -15.76 -8.76
CA LYS A 169 -8.88 -15.76 -10.23
C LYS A 169 -9.14 -14.37 -10.82
N TYR A 170 -10.18 -13.67 -10.39
CA TYR A 170 -10.44 -12.30 -10.83
C TYR A 170 -9.33 -11.33 -10.41
N ALA A 171 -8.85 -11.41 -9.17
CA ALA A 171 -7.72 -10.63 -8.69
C ALA A 171 -6.46 -10.87 -9.55
N ASN A 172 -6.17 -12.12 -9.92
CA ASN A 172 -5.06 -12.44 -10.82
C ASN A 172 -5.23 -11.86 -12.22
N SER A 173 -6.45 -11.88 -12.77
CA SER A 173 -6.74 -11.27 -14.07
C SER A 173 -6.57 -9.74 -14.04
N ILE A 174 -7.03 -9.08 -12.98
CA ILE A 174 -6.83 -7.64 -12.79
C ILE A 174 -5.35 -7.32 -12.60
N ASN A 175 -4.60 -8.16 -11.87
CA ASN A 175 -3.16 -7.97 -11.69
C ASN A 175 -2.40 -7.93 -13.02
N ILE A 176 -2.79 -8.74 -14.01
CA ILE A 176 -2.20 -8.67 -15.37
C ILE A 176 -2.46 -7.30 -16.00
N LYS A 177 -3.64 -6.73 -15.81
CA LYS A 177 -3.98 -5.37 -16.30
C LYS A 177 -3.15 -4.31 -15.58
N ILE A 178 -2.98 -4.41 -14.26
CA ILE A 178 -2.12 -3.52 -13.47
C ILE A 178 -0.69 -3.54 -14.01
N ILE A 179 -0.13 -4.73 -14.27
CA ILE A 179 1.25 -4.86 -14.80
C ILE A 179 1.39 -4.14 -16.14
N LYS A 180 0.44 -4.34 -17.07
CA LYS A 180 0.45 -3.65 -18.38
C LYS A 180 0.33 -2.13 -18.21
N PHE A 181 -0.58 -1.69 -17.35
CA PHE A 181 -0.77 -0.27 -17.05
C PHE A 181 0.49 0.37 -16.47
N GLU A 182 1.16 -0.29 -15.52
CA GLU A 182 2.40 0.22 -14.92
C GLU A 182 3.54 0.32 -15.94
N GLN A 183 3.65 -0.65 -16.86
CA GLN A 183 4.62 -0.59 -17.96
C GLN A 183 4.34 0.59 -18.92
N GLU A 184 3.08 0.80 -19.31
CA GLU A 184 2.70 1.92 -20.16
C GLU A 184 2.93 3.27 -19.46
N LYS A 185 2.56 3.35 -18.18
CA LYS A 185 2.79 4.53 -17.33
C LYS A 185 4.28 4.82 -17.20
N GLU A 186 5.13 3.81 -17.04
CA GLU A 186 6.59 3.96 -16.98
C GLU A 186 7.13 4.54 -18.30
N ILE A 187 6.71 4.00 -19.45
CA ILE A 187 7.12 4.50 -20.77
C ILE A 187 6.71 5.97 -20.95
N LYS A 188 5.44 6.30 -20.66
CA LYS A 188 4.94 7.68 -20.75
C LYS A 188 5.67 8.61 -19.79
N THR A 189 5.92 8.16 -18.56
CA THR A 189 6.69 8.91 -17.56
C THR A 189 8.09 9.22 -18.08
N ASN A 190 8.80 8.23 -18.62
CA ASN A 190 10.14 8.43 -19.18
C ASN A 190 10.13 9.44 -20.34
N ASN A 191 9.12 9.37 -21.23
CA ASN A 191 8.97 10.35 -22.31
C ASN A 191 8.75 11.78 -21.78
N ILE A 192 7.88 11.94 -20.78
CA ILE A 192 7.64 13.24 -20.11
C ILE A 192 8.96 13.76 -19.50
N LEU A 193 9.70 12.90 -18.79
CA LEU A 193 10.95 13.29 -18.14
C LEU A 193 12.06 13.65 -19.14
N ASN A 194 12.13 12.96 -20.28
CA ASN A 194 13.08 13.28 -21.35
C ASN A 194 12.82 14.65 -22.00
N ASN A 195 11.56 15.12 -21.99
CA ASN A 195 11.19 16.44 -22.48
C ASN A 195 11.55 17.58 -21.50
N ILE A 196 11.96 17.24 -20.28
CA ILE A 196 12.44 18.21 -19.30
C ILE A 196 13.96 18.37 -19.50
N SER A 197 14.37 19.47 -20.14
CA SER A 197 15.79 19.83 -20.25
C SER A 197 16.49 19.77 -18.88
N ASP A 198 17.71 19.23 -18.83
CA ASP A 198 18.49 19.02 -17.59
C ASP A 198 17.82 18.15 -16.52
N PHE A 199 16.82 17.32 -16.83
CA PHE A 199 16.09 16.53 -15.82
C PHE A 199 17.04 15.75 -14.90
N GLU A 200 17.98 14.96 -15.45
CA GLU A 200 18.91 14.15 -14.65
C GLU A 200 19.73 14.99 -13.68
N LYS A 201 20.18 16.17 -14.13
CA LYS A 201 20.92 17.11 -13.29
C LYS A 201 20.00 17.64 -12.19
N LEU A 202 18.80 18.12 -12.52
CA LEU A 202 17.85 18.61 -11.52
C LEU A 202 17.50 17.53 -10.49
N TYR A 203 17.29 16.31 -10.93
CA TYR A 203 16.95 15.16 -10.08
C TYR A 203 18.10 14.78 -9.17
N THR A 204 19.31 14.63 -9.72
CA THR A 204 20.54 14.28 -8.98
C THR A 204 20.87 15.32 -7.91
N TYR A 205 20.68 16.61 -8.23
CA TYR A 205 20.88 17.71 -7.30
C TYR A 205 19.66 18.02 -6.43
N ARG A 206 18.63 17.15 -6.45
CA ARG A 206 17.41 17.25 -5.62
C ARG A 206 16.65 18.56 -5.78
N LYS A 207 16.74 19.20 -6.96
CA LYS A 207 16.04 20.44 -7.31
C LYS A 207 14.59 20.17 -7.72
N PHE A 208 13.86 19.44 -6.88
CA PHE A 208 12.51 18.96 -7.18
C PHE A 208 11.51 20.09 -7.49
N GLY A 209 11.65 21.26 -6.86
CA GLY A 209 10.81 22.43 -7.19
C GLY A 209 10.99 22.95 -8.62
N GLN A 210 12.18 22.79 -9.22
CA GLN A 210 12.41 23.16 -10.63
C GLN A 210 11.81 22.12 -11.58
N ILE A 211 11.86 20.84 -11.21
CA ILE A 211 11.18 19.76 -11.95
C ILE A 211 9.66 19.96 -11.90
N GLU A 212 9.11 20.25 -10.72
CA GLU A 212 7.68 20.56 -10.53
C GLU A 212 7.22 21.70 -11.45
N LYS A 213 8.01 22.79 -11.55
CA LYS A 213 7.68 23.92 -12.43
C LYS A 213 7.62 23.49 -13.89
N LYS A 214 8.64 22.77 -14.38
CA LYS A 214 8.68 22.27 -15.77
C LYS A 214 7.53 21.31 -16.09
N LEU A 215 7.13 20.48 -15.12
CA LEU A 215 5.97 19.59 -15.27
C LEU A 215 4.65 20.36 -15.35
N LYS A 216 4.49 21.48 -14.63
CA LYS A 216 3.31 22.35 -14.77
C LYS A 216 3.24 22.96 -16.17
N ASP A 217 4.37 23.43 -16.70
CA ASP A 217 4.43 23.98 -18.06
C ASP A 217 4.00 22.91 -19.11
N LEU A 218 4.47 21.66 -18.96
CA LEU A 218 4.04 20.53 -19.80
C LEU A 218 2.57 20.17 -19.61
N TYR A 219 2.06 20.21 -18.37
CA TYR A 219 0.67 19.91 -18.06
C TYR A 219 -0.30 20.85 -18.78
N ASP A 220 0.04 22.13 -18.84
CA ASP A 220 -0.79 23.16 -19.47
C ASP A 220 -0.84 22.97 -20.99
N GLN A 221 0.24 22.48 -21.59
CA GLN A 221 0.36 22.24 -23.04
C GLN A 221 -0.23 20.89 -23.49
N GLU A 222 -0.29 19.90 -22.59
CA GLU A 222 -0.73 18.54 -22.91
C GLU A 222 -2.24 18.47 -23.21
N LYS A 223 -2.57 17.77 -24.31
CA LYS A 223 -3.94 17.56 -24.80
C LYS A 223 -4.42 16.13 -24.57
N ASP A 224 -3.53 15.13 -24.55
CA ASP A 224 -3.91 13.75 -24.26
C ASP A 224 -4.32 13.62 -22.79
N LYS A 225 -5.55 13.15 -22.54
CA LYS A 225 -6.11 13.07 -21.18
C LYS A 225 -5.31 12.14 -20.27
N ILE A 226 -4.78 11.03 -20.80
CA ILE A 226 -4.03 10.05 -20.01
C ILE A 226 -2.66 10.62 -19.64
N THR A 227 -1.95 11.18 -20.61
CA THR A 227 -0.64 11.80 -20.40
C THR A 227 -0.75 13.00 -19.47
N LYS A 228 -1.78 13.85 -19.65
CA LYS A 228 -2.07 14.97 -18.74
C LYS A 228 -2.34 14.49 -17.32
N HIS A 229 -3.09 13.41 -17.13
CA HIS A 229 -3.31 12.81 -15.82
C HIS A 229 -1.98 12.33 -15.18
N ILE A 230 -1.12 11.65 -15.95
CA ILE A 230 0.21 11.22 -15.50
C ILE A 230 1.07 12.42 -15.07
N ILE A 231 1.14 13.49 -15.88
CA ILE A 231 1.88 14.71 -15.53
C ILE A 231 1.32 15.33 -14.23
N GLY A 232 -0.01 15.39 -14.09
CA GLY A 232 -0.67 15.88 -12.88
C GLY A 232 -0.29 15.08 -11.62
N HIS A 233 -0.18 13.75 -11.74
CA HIS A 233 0.35 12.90 -10.67
C HIS A 233 1.82 13.21 -10.37
N MET A 234 2.67 13.30 -11.39
CA MET A 234 4.09 13.63 -11.23
C MET A 234 4.29 14.98 -10.53
N ILE A 235 3.51 16.01 -10.85
CA ILE A 235 3.56 17.32 -10.16
C ILE A 235 3.37 17.14 -8.65
N LYS A 236 2.32 16.41 -8.24
CA LYS A 236 2.06 16.13 -6.82
C LYS A 236 3.20 15.35 -6.17
N GLU A 237 3.80 14.41 -6.89
CA GLU A 237 4.93 13.61 -6.41
C GLU A 237 6.18 14.46 -6.15
N TYR A 238 6.60 15.27 -7.13
CA TYR A 238 7.76 16.14 -6.98
C TYR A 238 7.53 17.26 -5.96
N GLN A 239 6.29 17.75 -5.83
CA GLN A 239 5.91 18.64 -4.75
C GLN A 239 6.07 17.97 -3.37
N ASN A 240 5.62 16.72 -3.22
CA ASN A 240 5.77 15.96 -1.97
C ASN A 240 7.24 15.68 -1.65
N LEU A 241 8.06 15.34 -2.65
CA LEU A 241 9.51 15.18 -2.49
C LEU A 241 10.18 16.48 -2.03
N ASN A 242 9.84 17.61 -2.65
CA ASN A 242 10.35 18.93 -2.30
C ASN A 242 10.01 19.31 -0.84
N VAL A 243 8.74 19.15 -0.45
CA VAL A 243 8.29 19.42 0.92
C VAL A 243 8.95 18.48 1.92
N THR A 244 9.11 17.21 1.56
CA THR A 244 9.71 16.21 2.43
C THR A 244 11.19 16.49 2.67
N MET A 245 11.96 16.90 1.65
CA MET A 245 13.36 17.30 1.83
C MET A 245 13.49 18.48 2.81
N LYS A 246 12.63 19.49 2.69
CA LYS A 246 12.60 20.61 3.65
C LYS A 246 12.26 20.16 5.07
N ALA A 247 11.29 19.24 5.20
CA ALA A 247 10.90 18.69 6.50
C ALA A 247 12.02 17.84 7.12
N ILE A 248 12.75 17.07 6.32
CA ILE A 248 13.93 16.30 6.77
C ILE A 248 15.03 17.24 7.27
N ASP A 249 15.32 18.32 6.54
CA ASP A 249 16.31 19.32 6.96
C ASP A 249 15.93 19.94 8.32
N GLN A 250 14.65 20.25 8.52
CA GLN A 250 14.14 20.76 9.79
C GLN A 250 14.19 19.71 10.92
N LEU A 251 13.78 18.47 10.65
CA LEU A 251 13.81 17.38 11.62
C LEU A 251 15.25 17.08 12.08
N ILE A 252 16.20 17.09 11.15
CA ILE A 252 17.62 16.90 11.44
C ILE A 252 18.17 18.06 12.27
N LYS A 253 17.81 19.31 11.95
CA LYS A 253 18.22 20.49 12.74
C LYS A 253 17.66 20.46 14.17
N ASN A 254 16.43 19.95 14.35
CA ASN A 254 15.74 19.95 15.63
C ASN A 254 16.10 18.75 16.53
N LYS A 255 16.52 17.60 15.97
CA LYS A 255 16.93 16.44 16.76
C LYS A 255 18.44 16.42 17.02
N LYS A 256 18.85 16.67 18.27
CA LYS A 256 20.21 16.41 18.73
C LYS A 256 20.43 14.90 18.90
N LYS A 257 21.30 14.31 18.05
CA LYS A 257 21.83 12.93 18.09
C LYS A 257 20.81 11.81 17.76
N ASN A 258 20.47 11.65 16.48
CA ASN A 258 19.92 10.38 15.98
C ASN A 258 21.09 9.47 15.55
N PRO A 259 21.46 8.43 16.32
CA PRO A 259 22.40 7.43 15.85
C PRO A 259 21.79 6.71 14.64
N ILE A 260 22.48 6.76 13.52
CA ILE A 260 22.09 6.07 12.30
C ILE A 260 23.17 5.06 11.94
N SER A 261 22.70 3.89 11.51
CA SER A 261 23.53 2.86 10.91
C SER A 261 23.14 2.79 9.45
N GLY A 262 23.98 3.35 8.58
CA GLY A 262 23.70 3.48 7.15
C GLY A 262 24.78 2.83 6.31
N ARG A 263 24.37 2.28 5.17
CA ARG A 263 25.29 1.88 4.10
C ARG A 263 25.21 2.93 2.99
N LEU A 264 26.18 3.83 2.95
CA LEU A 264 26.37 4.70 1.79
C LEU A 264 27.33 4.02 0.80
N ILE A 265 27.35 4.47 -0.45
CA ILE A 265 28.16 3.84 -1.51
C ILE A 265 29.61 3.75 -1.01
N GLY A 266 30.13 2.52 -0.90
CA GLY A 266 31.51 2.24 -0.48
C GLY A 266 31.84 2.43 1.01
N LEU A 267 30.94 3.01 1.84
CA LEU A 267 31.22 3.34 3.23
C LEU A 267 30.10 2.86 4.17
N LYS A 268 30.45 1.98 5.11
CA LYS A 268 29.65 1.74 6.31
C LYS A 268 30.03 2.80 7.33
N PHE A 269 29.07 3.63 7.71
CA PHE A 269 29.26 4.58 8.79
C PHE A 269 28.24 4.25 9.87
N ASN A 270 28.72 4.29 11.11
CA ASN A 270 27.90 4.23 12.29
C ASN A 270 28.20 5.50 13.07
N GLY A 271 27.19 6.36 13.22
CA GLY A 271 27.40 7.71 13.71
C GLY A 271 26.09 8.44 13.92
N SER A 272 26.14 9.62 14.52
CA SER A 272 24.95 10.44 14.73
C SER A 272 24.84 11.48 13.65
N ILE A 273 23.66 11.65 13.05
CA ILE A 273 23.41 12.87 12.26
C ILE A 273 23.48 14.05 13.23
N ILE A 274 24.28 15.04 12.87
CA ILE A 274 24.46 16.27 13.64
C ILE A 274 23.98 17.52 12.90
N GLY A 275 23.69 17.41 11.60
CA GLY A 275 23.18 18.51 10.81
C GLY A 275 22.85 18.11 9.38
N ALA A 276 22.03 18.93 8.74
CA ALA A 276 21.76 18.86 7.31
C ALA A 276 21.57 20.27 6.75
N SER A 277 21.90 20.40 5.48
CA SER A 277 21.70 21.57 4.65
C SER A 277 21.10 21.13 3.33
N GLU A 278 20.66 22.08 2.52
CA GLU A 278 20.17 21.81 1.15
C GLU A 278 21.20 21.06 0.28
N LYS A 279 22.49 21.08 0.64
CA LYS A 279 23.58 20.50 -0.16
C LYS A 279 24.12 19.17 0.39
N SER A 280 24.01 18.93 1.71
CA SER A 280 24.69 17.80 2.36
C SER A 280 24.11 17.44 3.71
N VAL A 281 24.36 16.20 4.14
CA VAL A 281 24.15 15.70 5.50
C VAL A 281 25.47 15.56 6.24
N SER A 282 25.52 16.00 7.50
CA SER A 282 26.68 15.91 8.38
C SER A 282 26.49 14.85 9.45
N ILE A 283 27.47 13.96 9.58
CA ILE A 283 27.42 12.78 10.43
C ILE A 283 28.65 12.75 11.33
N LYS A 284 28.45 12.69 12.65
CA LYS A 284 29.53 12.48 13.63
C LYS A 284 29.78 10.99 13.79
N THR A 285 30.97 10.53 13.43
CA THR A 285 31.43 9.15 13.59
C THR A 285 32.51 9.06 14.68
N LYS A 286 32.98 7.83 14.99
CA LYS A 286 34.13 7.63 15.88
C LYS A 286 35.43 8.24 15.32
N MET A 287 35.54 8.41 14.00
CA MET A 287 36.74 8.98 13.34
C MET A 287 36.63 10.50 13.09
N GLY A 288 35.56 11.14 13.55
CA GLY A 288 35.30 12.56 13.32
C GLY A 288 34.01 12.83 12.55
N THR A 289 33.82 14.07 12.11
CA THR A 289 32.64 14.51 11.37
C THR A 289 32.84 14.33 9.87
N VAL A 290 31.91 13.64 9.22
CA VAL A 290 31.87 13.46 7.77
C VAL A 290 30.69 14.25 7.22
N SER A 291 30.94 15.09 6.20
CA SER A 291 29.87 15.75 5.43
C SER A 291 29.71 15.05 4.08
N LEU A 292 28.48 14.65 3.77
CA LEU A 292 28.16 13.84 2.61
C LEU A 292 27.15 14.57 1.71
N PRO A 293 27.53 14.93 0.47
CA PRO A 293 26.63 15.60 -0.46
C PRO A 293 25.44 14.72 -0.82
N TRP A 294 24.23 15.30 -0.89
CA TRP A 294 23.01 14.54 -1.24
C TRP A 294 23.10 13.84 -2.60
N LYS A 295 23.83 14.41 -3.55
CA LYS A 295 24.09 13.80 -4.87
C LYS A 295 24.87 12.47 -4.82
N LYS A 296 25.59 12.20 -3.72
CA LYS A 296 26.31 10.93 -3.49
C LYS A 296 25.44 9.88 -2.77
N VAL A 297 24.23 10.26 -2.37
CA VAL A 297 23.25 9.39 -1.72
C VAL A 297 22.22 8.97 -2.77
N ASN A 298 22.18 7.69 -3.12
CA ASN A 298 21.17 7.20 -4.05
C ASN A 298 19.78 7.16 -3.40
N ASP A 299 18.73 7.01 -4.20
CA ASP A 299 17.34 7.14 -3.75
C ASP A 299 16.98 6.13 -2.66
N LYS A 300 17.41 4.88 -2.82
CA LYS A 300 17.19 3.83 -1.83
C LYS A 300 17.86 4.16 -0.49
N GLN A 301 19.08 4.66 -0.53
CA GLN A 301 19.81 5.09 0.67
C GLN A 301 19.16 6.31 1.33
N LEU A 302 18.65 7.24 0.51
CA LEU A 302 17.90 8.39 1.01
C LEU A 302 16.60 7.93 1.68
N ALA A 303 15.85 7.02 1.07
CA ALA A 303 14.64 6.45 1.66
C ALA A 303 14.93 5.74 2.99
N ASP A 304 16.02 4.96 3.08
CA ASP A 304 16.46 4.32 4.32
C ASP A 304 16.83 5.35 5.40
N LEU A 305 17.51 6.43 5.01
CA LEU A 305 17.86 7.53 5.92
C LEU A 305 16.60 8.20 6.47
N ILE A 306 15.63 8.50 5.60
CA ILE A 306 14.34 9.08 5.96
C ILE A 306 13.58 8.15 6.90
N THR A 307 13.60 6.85 6.64
CA THR A 307 13.04 5.83 7.53
C THR A 307 13.65 5.92 8.92
N GLN A 308 14.99 5.95 9.02
CA GLN A 308 15.67 6.01 10.32
C GLN A 308 15.40 7.33 11.04
N LEU A 309 15.35 8.44 10.32
CA LEU A 309 15.08 9.76 10.88
C LEU A 309 13.64 9.91 11.38
N SER A 310 12.69 9.30 10.67
CA SER A 310 11.27 9.30 11.02
C SER A 310 10.95 8.37 12.19
N GLN A 311 11.83 7.45 12.56
CA GLN A 311 11.61 6.61 13.74
C GLN A 311 11.48 7.45 15.01
N GLY A 312 10.39 7.19 15.75
CA GLY A 312 10.07 7.92 16.98
C GLY A 312 9.63 9.37 16.77
N VAL A 313 9.36 9.80 15.54
CA VAL A 313 8.73 11.10 15.24
C VAL A 313 7.32 10.84 14.76
N ASP A 314 6.36 11.67 15.19
CA ASP A 314 5.05 11.64 14.54
C ASP A 314 5.17 12.24 13.13
N VAL A 315 5.08 11.37 12.12
CA VAL A 315 5.34 11.75 10.73
C VAL A 315 4.05 12.00 9.97
N SER A 316 4.03 13.10 9.21
CA SER A 316 2.97 13.36 8.25
C SER A 316 2.98 12.33 7.11
N TYR A 317 1.85 12.16 6.42
CA TYR A 317 1.70 11.21 5.31
C TYR A 317 2.72 11.44 4.18
N ARG A 318 3.17 12.69 3.98
CA ARG A 318 4.12 13.08 2.93
C ARG A 318 5.47 12.36 3.03
N ILE A 319 5.93 12.06 4.25
CA ILE A 319 7.22 11.38 4.48
C ILE A 319 7.19 9.94 3.93
N PRO A 320 6.21 9.09 4.31
CA PRO A 320 6.02 7.80 3.65
C PRO A 320 5.78 7.88 2.14
N LEU A 321 5.04 8.87 1.62
CA LEU A 321 4.87 9.04 0.17
C LEU A 321 6.24 9.21 -0.53
N ALA A 322 7.09 10.07 0.02
CA ALA A 322 8.42 10.32 -0.49
C ALA A 322 9.31 9.06 -0.41
N MET A 323 9.25 8.31 0.70
CA MET A 323 10.00 7.05 0.84
C MET A 323 9.61 6.03 -0.23
N TYR A 324 8.32 5.90 -0.53
CA TYR A 324 7.85 5.07 -1.63
C TYR A 324 8.40 5.52 -2.96
N LYS A 325 8.32 6.82 -3.27
CA LYS A 325 8.82 7.38 -4.53
C LYS A 325 10.33 7.27 -4.69
N LEU A 326 11.07 7.23 -3.58
CA LEU A 326 12.50 6.96 -3.54
C LEU A 326 12.85 5.46 -3.58
N GLY A 327 11.88 4.58 -3.82
CA GLY A 327 12.10 3.15 -4.05
C GLY A 327 12.11 2.29 -2.78
N ASN A 328 11.49 2.73 -1.69
CA ASN A 328 11.30 1.93 -0.48
C ASN A 328 9.81 1.82 -0.12
N ALA A 329 9.04 1.13 -0.97
CA ALA A 329 7.62 0.88 -0.76
C ALA A 329 7.37 0.05 0.52
N TYR A 330 8.28 -0.88 0.81
CA TYR A 330 8.21 -1.75 1.98
C TYR A 330 8.15 -0.97 3.31
N GLU A 331 9.12 -0.10 3.57
CA GLU A 331 9.13 0.69 4.81
C GLU A 331 8.08 1.80 4.80
N ALA A 332 7.81 2.41 3.64
CA ALA A 332 6.75 3.42 3.50
C ALA A 332 5.38 2.87 3.94
N PHE A 333 5.01 1.71 3.40
CA PHE A 333 3.77 1.04 3.75
C PHE A 333 3.74 0.63 5.22
N LYS A 334 4.86 0.11 5.77
CA LYS A 334 4.92 -0.22 7.20
C LYS A 334 4.65 1.00 8.07
N ILE A 335 5.27 2.14 7.80
CA ILE A 335 5.04 3.36 8.59
C ILE A 335 3.57 3.77 8.50
N ILE A 336 3.02 3.82 7.28
CA ILE A 336 1.62 4.13 7.02
C ILE A 336 0.69 3.16 7.77
N TYR A 337 0.90 1.86 7.64
CA TYR A 337 0.11 0.82 8.29
C TYR A 337 0.05 1.02 9.81
N HIS A 338 1.20 1.19 10.47
CA HIS A 338 1.23 1.40 11.92
C HIS A 338 0.55 2.71 12.33
N LYS A 339 0.68 3.77 11.51
CA LYS A 339 0.02 5.05 11.78
C LYS A 339 -1.49 4.93 11.64
N ILE A 340 -1.98 4.29 10.58
CA ILE A 340 -3.43 4.11 10.34
C ILE A 340 -4.06 3.18 11.37
N LEU A 341 -3.36 2.12 11.79
CA LEU A 341 -3.84 1.27 12.88
C LEU A 341 -4.03 2.01 14.21
N ARG A 342 -3.29 3.11 14.41
CA ARG A 342 -3.44 3.98 15.59
C ARG A 342 -4.44 5.10 15.33
N ASP A 343 -4.55 5.57 14.11
CA ASP A 343 -5.41 6.67 13.67
C ASP A 343 -6.02 6.34 12.28
N PRO A 344 -7.19 5.66 12.23
CA PRO A 344 -7.88 5.32 10.99
C PRO A 344 -8.16 6.51 10.08
N LEU A 345 -8.28 7.72 10.64
CA LEU A 345 -8.48 8.94 9.85
C LEU A 345 -7.27 9.31 9.02
N PHE A 346 -6.09 8.83 9.39
CA PHE A 346 -4.89 9.04 8.60
C PHE A 346 -5.02 8.45 7.17
N ALA A 347 -5.86 7.43 7.00
CA ALA A 347 -6.11 6.80 5.71
C ALA A 347 -6.81 7.71 4.70
N THR A 348 -7.66 8.64 5.16
CA THR A 348 -8.39 9.55 4.26
C THR A 348 -7.47 10.53 3.55
N LYS A 349 -6.28 10.78 4.11
CA LYS A 349 -5.24 11.63 3.52
C LYS A 349 -4.45 10.93 2.41
N LEU A 350 -4.59 9.61 2.28
CA LEU A 350 -3.85 8.80 1.30
C LEU A 350 -4.66 8.52 0.05
N GLY A 351 -6.00 8.41 0.14
CA GLY A 351 -6.86 8.14 -1.02
C GLY A 351 -6.39 6.92 -1.84
N ILE A 352 -6.49 7.03 -3.17
CA ILE A 352 -6.07 6.01 -4.16
C ILE A 352 -4.60 5.58 -3.98
N PHE A 353 -3.73 6.50 -3.58
CA PHE A 353 -2.31 6.22 -3.41
C PHE A 353 -2.05 5.06 -2.43
N TYR A 354 -2.96 4.84 -1.47
CA TYR A 354 -2.83 3.73 -0.54
C TYR A 354 -2.80 2.36 -1.24
N PHE A 355 -3.70 2.13 -2.19
CA PHE A 355 -3.80 0.83 -2.87
C PHE A 355 -2.66 0.62 -3.86
N GLU A 356 -2.23 1.67 -4.54
CA GLU A 356 -1.00 1.67 -5.34
C GLU A 356 0.21 1.31 -4.45
N LEU A 357 0.37 1.97 -3.29
CA LEU A 357 1.43 1.65 -2.35
C LEU A 357 1.36 0.21 -1.83
N LEU A 358 0.16 -0.28 -1.50
CA LEU A 358 -0.06 -1.66 -1.06
C LEU A 358 0.35 -2.66 -2.14
N TYR A 359 0.03 -2.38 -3.40
CA TYR A 359 0.46 -3.19 -4.53
C TYR A 359 1.99 -3.25 -4.63
N HIS A 360 2.67 -2.11 -4.63
CA HIS A 360 4.14 -2.09 -4.69
C HIS A 360 4.80 -2.68 -3.44
N PHE A 361 4.18 -2.52 -2.27
CA PHE A 361 4.58 -3.20 -1.05
C PHE A 361 4.57 -4.72 -1.23
N ARG A 362 3.52 -5.29 -1.83
CA ARG A 362 3.44 -6.73 -2.14
C ARG A 362 4.54 -7.14 -3.12
N LEU A 363 4.75 -6.39 -4.20
CA LEU A 363 5.83 -6.66 -5.17
C LEU A 363 7.23 -6.65 -4.53
N ASP A 364 7.55 -5.64 -3.72
CA ASP A 364 8.85 -5.56 -3.03
C ASP A 364 9.03 -6.74 -2.06
N THR A 365 7.95 -7.19 -1.44
CA THR A 365 7.96 -8.37 -0.58
C THR A 365 8.22 -9.64 -1.36
N THR A 366 7.56 -9.85 -2.50
CA THR A 366 7.79 -11.00 -3.37
C THR A 366 9.26 -11.06 -3.80
N LYS A 367 9.84 -9.93 -4.25
CA LYS A 367 11.27 -9.85 -4.60
C LYS A 367 12.19 -10.21 -3.42
N LEU A 368 11.88 -9.72 -2.22
CA LEU A 368 12.61 -10.05 -0.99
C LEU A 368 12.55 -11.55 -0.69
N VAL A 369 11.37 -12.15 -0.79
CA VAL A 369 11.12 -13.57 -0.50
C VAL A 369 11.84 -14.44 -1.53
N ASP A 370 11.77 -14.11 -2.82
CA ASP A 370 12.45 -14.81 -3.90
C ASP A 370 13.97 -14.86 -3.67
N ALA A 371 14.57 -13.69 -3.40
CA ALA A 371 15.99 -13.59 -3.11
C ALA A 371 16.38 -14.39 -1.84
N THR A 372 15.50 -14.40 -0.83
CA THR A 372 15.71 -15.13 0.43
C THR A 372 15.66 -16.65 0.20
N ILE A 373 14.68 -17.14 -0.56
CA ILE A 373 14.55 -18.57 -0.90
C ILE A 373 15.75 -19.00 -1.74
N ALA A 374 16.16 -18.21 -2.74
CA ALA A 374 17.35 -18.52 -3.54
C ALA A 374 18.62 -18.63 -2.68
N ARG A 375 18.83 -17.69 -1.75
CA ARG A 375 19.95 -17.72 -0.79
C ARG A 375 19.88 -18.92 0.15
N SER A 376 18.68 -19.24 0.65
CA SER A 376 18.43 -20.41 1.50
C SER A 376 18.78 -21.71 0.78
N ASN A 377 18.35 -21.87 -0.47
CA ASN A 377 18.66 -23.04 -1.29
C ASN A 377 20.17 -23.17 -1.54
N LYS A 378 20.89 -22.05 -1.71
CA LYS A 378 22.35 -22.07 -1.84
C LYS A 378 23.04 -22.56 -0.56
N LEU A 379 22.57 -22.14 0.62
CA LEU A 379 23.10 -22.60 1.91
C LEU A 379 22.82 -24.09 2.15
N ALA A 380 21.61 -24.54 1.81
CA ALA A 380 21.26 -25.96 1.89
C ALA A 380 22.16 -26.81 0.99
N LYS A 381 22.44 -26.35 -0.24
CA LYS A 381 23.39 -27.01 -1.17
C LYS A 381 24.82 -27.05 -0.61
N SER A 382 25.23 -26.07 0.19
CA SER A 382 26.51 -26.09 0.91
C SER A 382 26.45 -26.83 2.26
N LYS A 383 25.44 -27.70 2.47
CA LYS A 383 25.21 -28.48 3.69
C LYS A 383 24.91 -27.66 4.96
N ASP A 384 24.60 -26.37 4.84
CA ASP A 384 24.17 -25.51 5.94
C ASP A 384 22.63 -25.39 6.00
N ILE A 385 21.98 -26.49 6.39
CA ILE A 385 20.51 -26.56 6.50
C ILE A 385 20.01 -25.66 7.63
N ALA A 386 20.72 -25.63 8.76
CA ALA A 386 20.36 -24.78 9.90
C ALA A 386 20.40 -23.29 9.56
N GLY A 387 21.44 -22.84 8.83
CA GLY A 387 21.55 -21.48 8.31
C GLY A 387 20.47 -21.15 7.28
N ALA A 388 20.14 -22.09 6.40
CA ALA A 388 19.05 -21.96 5.43
C ALA A 388 17.70 -21.70 6.14
N ILE A 389 17.32 -22.55 7.10
CA ILE A 389 16.09 -22.40 7.91
C ILE A 389 16.09 -21.09 8.70
N LYS A 390 17.24 -20.71 9.28
CA LYS A 390 17.38 -19.47 10.06
C LYS A 390 17.09 -18.22 9.22
N ILE A 391 17.58 -18.17 7.97
CA ILE A 391 17.32 -17.04 7.06
C ILE A 391 15.84 -16.98 6.67
N LEU A 392 15.23 -18.12 6.33
CA LEU A 392 13.79 -18.20 6.01
C LEU A 392 12.92 -17.77 7.20
N THR A 393 13.25 -18.24 8.40
CA THR A 393 12.53 -17.89 9.64
C THR A 393 12.61 -16.39 9.94
N LYS A 394 13.78 -15.77 9.76
CA LYS A 394 13.94 -14.31 9.91
C LYS A 394 13.08 -13.55 8.91
N CYS A 395 13.05 -13.98 7.65
CA CYS A 395 12.22 -13.37 6.62
C CYS A 395 10.73 -13.52 6.98
N LEU A 396 10.29 -14.70 7.42
CA LEU A 396 8.92 -14.95 7.90
C LEU A 396 8.50 -13.98 9.01
N LEU A 397 9.34 -13.81 10.03
CA LEU A 397 9.09 -12.88 11.14
C LEU A 397 9.04 -11.42 10.68
N GLN A 398 9.78 -11.07 9.64
CA GLN A 398 9.77 -9.72 9.05
C GLN A 398 8.48 -9.45 8.28
N ILE A 399 8.06 -10.38 7.42
CA ILE A 399 6.88 -10.20 6.56
C ILE A 399 5.57 -10.31 7.37
N ASN A 400 5.49 -11.20 8.36
CA ASN A 400 4.25 -11.43 9.10
C ASN A 400 3.80 -10.25 10.02
N LYS A 401 4.56 -9.15 10.07
CA LYS A 401 4.23 -7.96 10.86
C LYS A 401 3.02 -7.17 10.33
N THR A 402 2.77 -7.19 9.03
CA THR A 402 1.71 -6.38 8.41
C THR A 402 0.44 -7.18 8.07
N LYS A 403 0.52 -8.53 8.05
CA LYS A 403 -0.59 -9.44 7.68
C LYS A 403 -1.20 -9.22 6.29
N PHE A 404 -0.44 -8.63 5.36
CA PHE A 404 -0.86 -8.46 3.95
C PHE A 404 -0.19 -9.46 2.99
N GLN A 405 0.57 -10.41 3.53
CA GLN A 405 1.54 -11.21 2.77
C GLN A 405 1.29 -12.71 2.95
N TYR A 406 0.02 -13.12 2.95
CA TYR A 406 -0.38 -14.51 3.18
C TYR A 406 0.25 -15.47 2.16
N ASP A 407 0.29 -15.08 0.89
CA ASP A 407 0.93 -15.85 -0.18
C ASP A 407 2.42 -16.08 0.12
N GLU A 408 3.15 -15.01 0.48
CA GLU A 408 4.57 -15.09 0.78
C GLU A 408 4.88 -15.88 2.06
N VAL A 409 4.02 -15.78 3.07
CA VAL A 409 4.08 -16.62 4.27
C VAL A 409 3.94 -18.10 3.91
N ALA A 410 3.00 -18.45 3.03
CA ALA A 410 2.81 -19.82 2.57
C ALA A 410 4.04 -20.32 1.78
N ARG A 411 4.61 -19.49 0.90
CA ARG A 411 5.83 -19.81 0.13
C ARG A 411 7.04 -20.09 1.02
N ILE A 412 7.27 -19.26 2.06
CA ILE A 412 8.36 -19.49 3.02
C ILE A 412 8.12 -20.78 3.82
N ARG A 413 6.89 -21.02 4.31
CA ARG A 413 6.54 -22.25 5.02
C ARG A 413 6.79 -23.49 4.17
N LYS A 414 6.39 -23.46 2.89
CA LYS A 414 6.67 -24.54 1.93
C LYS A 414 8.18 -24.77 1.78
N ALA A 415 8.97 -23.71 1.63
CA ALA A 415 10.42 -23.82 1.53
C ALA A 415 11.07 -24.43 2.79
N ILE A 416 10.62 -24.04 3.99
CA ILE A 416 11.09 -24.64 5.25
C ILE A 416 10.73 -26.13 5.30
N ASN A 417 9.50 -26.50 4.94
CA ASN A 417 9.05 -27.89 4.95
C ASN A 417 9.84 -28.76 3.96
N THR A 418 10.23 -28.22 2.80
CA THR A 418 11.08 -28.94 1.83
C THR A 418 12.48 -29.19 2.36
N LEU A 419 13.03 -28.30 3.20
CA LEU A 419 14.37 -28.44 3.78
C LEU A 419 14.41 -29.32 5.02
N GLY A 420 13.27 -29.52 5.69
CA GLY A 420 13.13 -30.40 6.86
C GLY A 420 12.82 -31.85 6.50
N LYS A 421 12.66 -32.16 5.21
CA LYS A 421 12.68 -33.50 4.64
C LYS A 421 14.07 -33.78 4.12
#